data_AF-A0A817XEC5-F1
#
_entry.id   AF-A0A817XEC5-F1
#
_cell.length_a   1.000
_cell.length_b   1.000
_cell.length_c   1.000
_cell.angle_alpha   90.00
_cell.angle_beta   90.00
_cell.angle_gamma   90.00
#
_symmetry.space_group_name_H-M   'P 1'
#
loop_
_entity.id
_entity.type
_entity.pdbx_description
1 polymer ?
#
loop_
_entity_poly.entity_id
_entity_poly.type
_entity_poly.pdbx_seq_one_letter_code
_entity_poly.pdbx_strand_id
1 'polypeptide(L)'
;MRCSTEFWSFNLCLILGPTTTTTTTTTISELPAHRLDIGDLFSNSSDSKDKPNLDVLTQHILLEGRLTEQAARRTIETGKNF
;
A
#
# COMPACT_ATOMS: atom_id res chain seq x y z
N MET A 1 29.96 -19.56 18.20
CA MET A 1 30.20 -18.22 17.62
C MET A 1 31.02 -17.43 18.63
N ARG A 2 32.29 -17.13 18.33
CA ARG A 2 33.13 -16.24 19.12
C ARG A 2 33.70 -15.21 18.16
N CYS A 3 33.16 -13.99 18.20
CA CYS A 3 33.89 -12.81 17.75
C CYS A 3 34.30 -12.06 19.01
N SER A 4 35.56 -12.23 19.40
CA SER A 4 36.28 -11.30 20.26
C SER A 4 37.13 -10.42 19.36
N THR A 5 36.84 -9.12 19.33
CA THR A 5 37.85 -8.08 19.18
C THR A 5 37.36 -6.85 19.94
N GLU A 6 37.84 -6.79 21.17
CA GLU A 6 37.90 -5.65 22.08
C GLU A 6 38.73 -4.54 21.40
N PHE A 7 38.50 -3.26 21.67
CA PHE A 7 39.11 -2.49 22.76
C PHE A 7 38.63 -1.03 22.54
N TRP A 8 38.53 -0.20 23.58
CA TRP A 8 38.08 1.21 23.56
C TRP A 8 36.57 1.45 23.63
N SER A 9 35.92 1.13 24.76
CA SER A 9 34.75 1.90 25.29
C SER A 9 34.28 1.51 26.69
N PHE A 10 35.12 0.85 27.50
CA PHE A 10 34.70 0.34 28.81
C PHE A 10 34.46 1.39 29.92
N ASN A 11 34.56 2.70 29.62
CA ASN A 11 34.36 3.76 30.62
C ASN A 11 33.14 4.65 30.38
N LEU A 12 32.18 4.22 29.55
CA LEU A 12 30.92 4.94 29.30
C LEU A 12 29.66 4.07 29.50
N CYS A 13 29.78 2.91 30.17
CA CYS A 13 28.65 2.01 30.39
C CYS A 13 27.99 2.15 31.78
N LEU A 14 28.57 2.95 32.68
CA LEU A 14 28.09 3.11 34.07
C LEU A 14 27.21 4.35 34.31
N ILE A 15 27.08 5.26 33.32
CA ILE A 15 26.33 6.52 33.48
C ILE A 15 24.92 6.45 32.88
N LEU A 16 24.69 5.57 31.92
CA LEU A 16 23.41 5.45 31.22
C LEU A 16 22.77 4.13 31.64
N GLY A 17 21.77 4.21 32.52
CA GLY A 17 20.93 3.08 32.92
C GLY A 17 20.32 2.35 31.71
N PRO A 18 19.70 1.18 31.91
CA PRO A 18 19.28 0.31 30.82
C PRO A 18 18.44 1.08 29.80
N THR A 19 19.02 1.34 28.63
CA THR A 19 18.33 1.96 27.50
C THR A 19 17.35 0.94 26.95
N THR A 20 16.15 0.95 27.52
CA THR A 20 14.96 0.33 26.91
C THR A 20 14.75 0.99 25.56
N THR A 21 15.24 0.34 24.51
CA THR A 21 15.06 0.79 23.14
C THR A 21 13.62 0.44 22.75
N THR A 22 12.69 1.37 22.96
CA THR A 22 11.32 1.23 22.51
C THR A 22 11.31 1.33 21.00
N THR A 23 11.21 0.20 20.31
CA THR A 23 11.03 0.18 18.85
C THR A 23 9.60 0.60 18.57
N THR A 24 9.40 1.87 18.20
CA THR A 24 8.08 2.36 17.76
C THR A 24 7.84 1.86 16.34
N THR A 25 7.13 0.75 16.19
CA THR A 25 6.71 0.26 14.88
C THR A 25 5.53 1.11 14.40
N THR A 26 5.79 2.14 13.60
CA THR A 26 4.73 2.82 12.85
C THR A 26 4.31 1.92 11.69
N THR A 27 3.18 1.24 11.84
CA THR A 27 2.51 0.53 10.74
C THR A 27 1.90 1.55 9.78
N ILE A 28 2.71 2.04 8.86
CA ILE A 28 2.23 2.80 7.71
C ILE A 28 1.73 1.76 6.71
N SER A 29 0.45 1.82 6.35
CA SER A 29 -0.08 0.99 5.26
C SER A 29 0.59 1.46 3.97
N GLU A 30 1.31 0.56 3.29
CA GLU A 30 1.87 0.87 1.97
C GLU A 30 0.73 1.18 1.00
N LEU A 31 0.87 2.32 0.30
CA LEU A 31 -0.07 2.73 -0.72
C LEU A 31 0.07 1.80 -1.94
N PRO A 32 -1.04 1.43 -2.61
CA PRO A 32 -0.99 0.66 -3.84
C PRO A 32 -0.25 1.44 -4.92
N ALA A 33 0.95 0.99 -5.29
CA ALA A 33 1.69 1.53 -6.43
C ALA A 33 1.03 1.14 -7.77
N HIS A 34 0.27 0.04 -7.78
CA HIS A 34 -0.43 -0.46 -8.96
C HIS A 34 -1.64 0.41 -9.29
N ARG A 35 -1.78 0.77 -10.56
CA ARG A 35 -2.98 1.44 -11.07
C ARG A 35 -3.95 0.40 -11.58
N LEU A 36 -5.18 0.42 -11.07
CA LEU A 36 -6.21 -0.53 -11.49
C LEU A 36 -6.56 -0.28 -12.96
N ASP A 37 -6.42 -1.33 -13.78
CA ASP A 37 -6.63 -1.26 -15.21
C ASP A 37 -8.07 -1.58 -15.60
N ILE A 38 -8.42 -1.28 -16.85
CA ILE A 38 -9.74 -1.50 -17.42
C ILE A 38 -10.15 -2.97 -17.42
N GLY A 39 -9.19 -3.89 -17.61
CA GLY A 39 -9.45 -5.33 -17.62
C GLY A 39 -9.76 -5.89 -16.23
N ASP A 40 -9.19 -5.29 -15.18
CA ASP A 40 -9.46 -5.65 -13.79
C ASP A 40 -10.77 -5.03 -13.29
N LEU A 41 -11.10 -3.84 -13.79
CA LEU A 41 -12.27 -3.08 -13.36
C LEU A 41 -13.54 -3.49 -14.11
N PHE A 42 -13.47 -3.80 -15.41
CA PHE A 42 -14.61 -4.19 -16.23
C PHE A 42 -14.46 -5.63 -16.69
N SER A 43 -15.37 -6.50 -16.24
CA SER A 43 -15.40 -7.89 -16.68
C SER A 43 -15.67 -7.98 -18.18
N ASN A 44 -14.98 -8.89 -18.86
CA ASN A 44 -15.17 -9.15 -20.30
C ASN A 44 -16.48 -9.89 -20.63
N SER A 45 -17.28 -10.27 -19.63
CA SER A 45 -18.57 -10.94 -19.82
C SER A 45 -19.62 -10.00 -20.39
N SER A 46 -20.39 -10.50 -21.37
CA SER A 46 -21.39 -9.74 -22.14
C SER A 46 -22.40 -8.98 -21.28
N ASP A 47 -22.78 -9.50 -20.12
CA ASP A 47 -23.80 -8.91 -19.25
C ASP A 47 -23.28 -7.79 -18.33
N SER A 48 -21.95 -7.62 -18.21
CA SER A 48 -21.32 -6.67 -17.30
C SER A 48 -20.27 -5.78 -17.97
N LYS A 49 -20.22 -5.72 -19.31
CA LYS A 49 -19.31 -4.84 -20.04
C LYS A 49 -19.49 -3.36 -19.69
N ASP A 50 -20.70 -2.98 -19.32
CA ASP A 50 -21.05 -1.59 -19.00
C ASP A 50 -21.11 -1.32 -17.49
N LYS A 51 -20.70 -2.29 -16.66
CA LYS A 51 -20.73 -2.14 -15.20
C LYS A 51 -19.35 -2.42 -14.62
N PRO A 52 -18.72 -1.43 -13.95
CA PRO A 52 -17.47 -1.68 -13.24
C PRO A 52 -17.72 -2.61 -12.04
N ASN A 53 -16.72 -3.40 -11.68
CA ASN A 53 -16.72 -4.18 -10.46
C ASN A 53 -16.56 -3.23 -9.25
N LEU A 54 -17.67 -2.95 -8.57
CA LEU A 54 -17.73 -2.00 -7.47
C LEU A 54 -16.93 -2.45 -6.24
N ASP A 55 -16.82 -3.75 -5.99
CA ASP A 55 -16.11 -4.27 -4.82
C ASP A 55 -14.61 -4.00 -4.97
N VAL A 56 -14.06 -4.33 -6.14
CA VAL A 56 -12.65 -4.10 -6.48
C VAL A 56 -12.35 -2.59 -6.49
N LEU A 57 -13.24 -1.80 -7.10
CA LEU A 57 -13.08 -0.34 -7.17
C LEU A 57 -13.06 0.28 -5.76
N THR A 58 -14.03 -0.08 -4.92
CA THR A 58 -14.17 0.48 -3.57
C THR A 58 -12.96 0.12 -2.71
N GLN A 59 -12.55 -1.15 -2.72
CA GLN A 59 -11.37 -1.59 -1.99
C GLN A 59 -10.11 -0.85 -2.44
N HIS A 60 -9.91 -0.67 -3.74
CA HIS A 60 -8.73 0.00 -4.29
C HIS A 60 -8.70 1.49 -3.91
N ILE A 61 -9.83 2.18 -3.95
CA ILE A 61 -9.94 3.59 -3.55
C ILE A 61 -9.78 3.78 -2.04
N LEU A 62 -10.28 2.86 -1.20
CA LEU A 62 -10.07 2.91 0.26
C LEU A 62 -8.59 2.85 0.65
N LEU A 63 -7.78 2.17 -0.16
CA LEU A 63 -6.33 2.12 -0.01
C LEU A 63 -5.62 3.29 -0.70
N GLU A 64 -6.36 4.31 -1.15
CA GLU A 64 -5.87 5.44 -1.96
C GLU A 64 -5.20 5.03 -3.29
N GLY A 65 -5.52 3.83 -3.77
CA GLY A 65 -5.11 3.34 -5.07
C GLY A 65 -5.70 4.19 -6.20
N ARG A 66 -4.98 4.27 -7.32
CA ARG A 66 -5.41 5.05 -8.49
C ARG A 66 -5.86 4.14 -9.62
N LEU A 67 -6.72 4.66 -10.48
CA LEU A 67 -7.07 4.03 -11.76
C LEU A 67 -6.05 4.40 -12.85
N THR A 68 -5.99 3.60 -13.91
CA THR A 68 -5.44 4.05 -15.19
C THR A 68 -6.35 5.12 -15.81
N GLU A 69 -5.80 5.99 -16.66
CA GLU A 69 -6.60 7.05 -17.30
C GLU A 69 -7.77 6.46 -18.11
N GLN A 70 -7.52 5.37 -18.83
CA GLN A 70 -8.53 4.70 -19.66
C GLN A 70 -9.68 4.13 -18.81
N ALA A 71 -9.36 3.46 -17.70
CA ALA A 71 -10.35 2.93 -16.77
C ALA A 71 -11.20 4.05 -16.14
N ALA A 72 -10.55 5.15 -15.74
CA ALA A 72 -11.23 6.32 -15.20
C ALA A 72 -12.15 6.98 -16.24
N ARG A 73 -11.64 7.22 -17.46
CA ARG A 73 -12.41 7.81 -18.57
C ARG A 73 -13.64 6.98 -18.89
N ARG A 74 -13.49 5.66 -19.05
CA ARG A 74 -14.62 4.77 -19.32
C ARG A 74 -15.66 4.81 -18.21
N THR A 75 -15.24 4.83 -16.95
CA THR A 75 -16.15 4.91 -15.80
C THR A 75 -16.99 6.20 -15.85
N ILE A 76 -16.37 7.33 -16.19
CA ILE A 76 -17.05 8.62 -16.33
C ILE A 76 -18.03 8.60 -17.51
N GLU A 77 -17.62 8.05 -18.66
CA GLU A 77 -18.46 7.94 -19.85
C GLU A 77 -19.66 7.01 -19.65
N THR A 78 -19.47 5.90 -18.94
CA THR A 78 -20.57 5.02 -18.52
C THR A 78 -21.56 5.77 -17.63
N GLY A 79 -21.06 6.51 -16.62
CA GLY A 79 -21.92 7.29 -15.72
C GLY A 79 -22.68 8.42 -16.40
N LYS A 80 -22.18 8.96 -17.53
CA LYS A 80 -22.88 9.95 -18.35
C LYS A 80 -24.15 9.41 -19.03
N ASN A 81 -24.21 8.10 -19.28
CA ASN A 81 -25.31 7.48 -20.02
C ASN A 81 -26.45 6.96 -19.11
N PHE A 82 -26.34 7.16 -17.79
CA PHE A 82 -27.39 6.90 -16.80
C PHE A 82 -28.06 8.21 -16.37
#